data_AF-L8LY99-F1
#
_entry.id   AF-L8LY99-F1
#
_cell.length_a   1.000
_cell.length_b   1.000
_cell.length_c   1.000
_cell.angle_alpha   90.00
_cell.angle_beta   90.00
_cell.angle_gamma   90.00
#
_symmetry.space_group_name_H-M   'P 1'
#
loop_
_entity.id
_entity.type
_entity.pdbx_description
1 polymer ?
#
loop_
_entity_poly.entity_id
_entity_poly.type
_entity_poly.pdbx_seq_one_letter_code
_entity_poly.pdbx_strand_id
1 'polypeptide(L)'
;MNKPITRLAASSPQANQLTKHNTTEGAIAKVILKKDLRALTEIERVQYNFALCRTIGLNPLTNPIDYLDSNGKLVPYVNATGVAQLRAIHGISTKITNRLTDKENFHHVTAVATDPQGRSEESVAILALVDKYGKPLKGQKKADQMMKCCTKAKRRATLALMGIPWTDGESINRSRSFDPPSDILPIEDDF
;
A
#
# COMPACT_ATOMS: atom_id res chain seq x y z
N MET A 1 52.19 44.98 -13.21
CA MET A 1 51.73 43.79 -13.95
C MET A 1 51.02 42.87 -12.95
N ASN A 2 49.76 43.17 -12.62
CA ASN A 2 48.94 42.42 -11.65
C ASN A 2 47.74 41.82 -12.39
N LYS A 3 47.66 40.48 -12.46
CA LYS A 3 46.46 39.77 -12.91
C LYS A 3 45.47 39.64 -11.74
N PRO A 4 44.16 39.84 -11.93
CA PRO A 4 43.19 39.59 -10.87
C PRO A 4 42.93 38.08 -10.72
N ILE A 5 42.77 37.66 -9.47
CA ILE A 5 42.43 36.30 -9.04
C ILE A 5 40.94 36.06 -9.33
N THR A 6 40.65 35.17 -10.28
CA THR A 6 39.28 34.72 -10.58
C THR A 6 38.76 33.85 -9.43
N ARG A 7 37.74 34.31 -8.71
CA ARG A 7 37.01 33.48 -7.73
C ARG A 7 36.23 32.40 -8.50
N LEU A 8 36.53 31.13 -8.22
CA LEU A 8 35.69 29.99 -8.58
C LEU A 8 34.35 30.12 -7.84
N ALA A 9 33.27 30.39 -8.57
CA ALA A 9 31.92 30.31 -8.05
C ALA A 9 31.59 28.83 -7.81
N ALA A 10 31.42 28.45 -6.54
CA ALA A 10 30.86 27.16 -6.17
C ALA A 10 29.42 27.08 -6.70
N SER A 11 29.17 26.15 -7.62
CA SER A 11 27.83 25.82 -8.08
C SER A 11 27.03 25.24 -6.91
N SER A 12 26.06 26.01 -6.42
CA SER A 12 25.07 25.52 -5.46
C SER A 12 24.29 24.35 -6.09
N PRO A 13 23.98 23.27 -5.36
CA PRO A 13 23.14 22.21 -5.88
C PRO A 13 21.76 22.80 -6.13
N GLN A 14 21.34 22.84 -7.40
CA GLN A 14 19.99 23.25 -7.78
C GLN A 14 18.99 22.33 -7.07
N ALA A 15 18.22 22.92 -6.15
CA ALA A 15 17.06 22.28 -5.58
C ALA A 15 16.13 21.88 -6.72
N ASN A 16 15.90 20.57 -6.86
CA ASN A 16 15.05 19.99 -7.88
C ASN A 16 13.62 20.47 -7.64
N GLN A 17 13.21 21.53 -8.34
CA GLN A 17 11.83 22.02 -8.30
C GLN A 17 10.93 20.97 -8.95
N LEU A 18 9.95 20.48 -8.21
CA LEU A 18 8.93 19.58 -8.73
C LEU A 18 8.13 20.33 -9.79
N THR A 19 8.40 20.00 -11.05
CA THR A 19 7.65 20.53 -12.20
C THR A 19 6.33 19.79 -12.32
N LYS A 20 5.28 20.54 -12.70
CA LYS A 20 3.86 20.18 -12.89
C LYS A 20 3.61 19.07 -13.93
N HIS A 21 4.26 17.92 -13.81
CA HIS A 21 3.88 16.76 -14.61
C HIS A 21 3.03 15.85 -13.74
N ASN A 22 1.73 15.80 -14.06
CA ASN A 22 0.90 14.60 -13.92
C ASN A 22 1.80 13.39 -14.14
N THR A 23 1.68 12.35 -13.30
CA THR A 23 2.48 11.11 -13.41
C THR A 23 2.78 10.85 -14.88
N THR A 24 4.02 11.05 -15.30
CA THR A 24 4.35 11.10 -16.74
C THR A 24 3.79 9.83 -17.36
N GLU A 25 3.10 9.91 -18.50
CA GLU A 25 2.51 8.72 -19.14
C GLU A 25 3.54 7.58 -19.26
N GLY A 26 4.83 7.94 -19.40
CA GLY A 26 5.97 7.04 -19.32
C GLY A 26 6.16 6.32 -17.97
N ALA A 27 5.92 6.97 -16.82
CA ALA A 27 5.92 6.34 -15.50
C ALA A 27 4.78 5.32 -15.36
N ILE A 28 3.55 5.67 -15.77
CA ILE A 28 2.42 4.73 -15.78
C ILE A 28 2.71 3.54 -16.71
N ALA A 29 3.19 3.81 -17.92
CA ALA A 29 3.57 2.77 -18.88
C ALA A 29 4.65 1.83 -18.32
N LYS A 30 5.69 2.34 -17.65
CA LYS A 30 6.71 1.51 -16.98
C LYS A 30 6.10 0.56 -15.96
N VAL A 31 5.14 1.01 -15.14
CA VAL A 31 4.50 0.17 -14.13
C VAL A 31 3.62 -0.90 -14.77
N ILE A 32 2.80 -0.54 -15.76
CA ILE A 32 1.92 -1.48 -16.45
C ILE A 32 2.74 -2.57 -17.15
N LEU A 33 3.83 -2.18 -17.82
CA LEU A 33 4.67 -3.11 -18.58
C LEU A 33 5.53 -3.99 -17.67
N LYS A 34 6.19 -3.42 -16.65
CA LYS A 34 7.15 -4.17 -15.82
C LYS A 34 6.51 -4.85 -14.61
N LYS A 35 5.33 -4.40 -14.19
CA LYS A 35 4.68 -4.77 -12.93
C LYS A 35 5.62 -4.62 -11.73
N ASP A 36 6.47 -3.59 -11.75
CA ASP A 36 7.49 -3.33 -10.73
C ASP A 36 7.68 -1.81 -10.52
N LEU A 37 7.32 -1.33 -9.34
CA LEU A 37 7.43 0.07 -8.92
C LEU A 37 8.87 0.48 -8.56
N ARG A 38 9.85 -0.45 -8.55
CA ARG A 38 11.27 -0.10 -8.42
C ARG A 38 11.79 0.69 -9.62
N ALA A 39 11.13 0.58 -10.77
CA ALA A 39 11.45 1.34 -11.98
C ALA A 39 11.07 2.83 -11.89
N LEU A 40 10.33 3.22 -10.85
CA LEU A 40 9.93 4.60 -10.59
C LEU A 40 10.86 5.27 -9.59
N THR A 41 11.10 6.56 -9.80
CA THR A 41 11.69 7.47 -8.82
C THR A 41 10.76 7.64 -7.61
N GLU A 42 11.26 8.21 -6.51
CA GLU A 42 10.45 8.46 -5.32
C GLU A 42 9.26 9.39 -5.60
N ILE A 43 9.47 10.45 -6.38
CA ILE A 43 8.42 11.39 -6.76
C ILE A 43 7.37 10.70 -7.65
N GLU A 44 7.79 9.96 -8.67
CA GLU A 44 6.86 9.19 -9.53
C GLU A 44 6.05 8.17 -8.72
N ARG A 45 6.64 7.54 -7.70
CA ARG A 45 5.91 6.63 -6.80
C ARG A 45 4.84 7.37 -5.99
N VAL A 46 5.14 8.53 -5.42
CA VAL A 46 4.14 9.33 -4.68
C VAL A 46 3.00 9.71 -5.62
N GLN A 47 3.30 10.25 -6.80
CA GLN A 47 2.28 10.63 -7.77
C GLN A 47 1.43 9.42 -8.21
N TYR A 48 2.06 8.27 -8.47
CA TYR A 48 1.37 7.03 -8.80
C TYR A 48 0.44 6.57 -7.67
N ASN A 49 0.87 6.67 -6.40
CA ASN A 49 0.05 6.33 -5.24
C ASN A 49 -1.19 7.22 -5.14
N PHE A 50 -1.01 8.54 -5.29
CA PHE A 50 -2.10 9.51 -5.27
C PHE A 50 -3.10 9.25 -6.40
N ALA A 51 -2.61 9.05 -7.64
CA ALA A 51 -3.45 8.71 -8.78
C ALA A 51 -4.24 7.43 -8.52
N LEU A 52 -3.57 6.39 -8.01
CA LEU A 52 -4.19 5.13 -7.70
C LEU A 52 -5.28 5.25 -6.63
N CYS A 53 -5.01 5.98 -5.54
CA CYS A 53 -5.98 6.25 -4.50
C CYS A 53 -7.24 6.91 -5.08
N ARG A 54 -7.08 7.96 -5.91
CA ARG A 54 -8.20 8.66 -6.54
C ARG A 54 -9.05 7.74 -7.42
N THR A 55 -8.41 6.89 -8.23
CA THR A 55 -9.13 5.95 -9.12
C THR A 55 -10.03 4.98 -8.36
N ILE A 56 -9.65 4.56 -7.15
CA ILE A 56 -10.43 3.62 -6.32
C ILE A 56 -11.17 4.32 -5.17
N GLY A 57 -11.25 5.66 -5.18
CA GLY A 57 -12.01 6.45 -4.21
C GLY A 57 -11.39 6.59 -2.81
N LEU A 58 -10.10 6.26 -2.64
CA LEU A 58 -9.41 6.35 -1.35
C LEU A 58 -8.87 7.75 -1.08
N ASN A 59 -8.84 8.14 0.20
CA ASN A 59 -8.20 9.37 0.65
C ASN A 59 -6.66 9.18 0.74
N PRO A 60 -5.87 9.79 -0.15
CA PRO A 60 -4.41 9.58 -0.19
C PRO A 60 -3.70 10.10 1.06
N LEU A 61 -4.24 11.09 1.77
CA LEU A 61 -3.63 11.69 2.96
C LEU A 61 -3.58 10.73 4.16
N THR A 62 -4.32 9.62 4.10
CA THR A 62 -4.35 8.59 5.14
C THR A 62 -3.30 7.48 4.94
N ASN A 63 -2.47 7.59 3.90
CA ASN A 63 -1.53 6.55 3.44
C ASN A 63 -2.19 5.16 3.32
N PRO A 64 -3.24 5.01 2.49
CA PRO A 64 -4.03 3.78 2.45
C PRO A 64 -3.38 2.66 1.62
N ILE A 65 -2.31 2.95 0.87
CA ILE A 65 -1.60 2.02 0.00
C ILE A 65 -0.10 2.05 0.34
N ASP A 66 0.40 0.94 0.88
CA ASP A 66 1.83 0.70 1.07
C ASP A 66 2.44 0.00 -0.16
N TYR A 67 3.75 -0.25 -0.11
CA TYR A 67 4.44 -1.06 -1.12
C TYR A 67 4.94 -2.36 -0.51
N LEU A 68 4.80 -3.48 -1.21
CA LEU A 68 5.36 -4.75 -0.80
C LEU A 68 6.56 -5.10 -1.65
N ASP A 69 7.55 -5.74 -1.04
CA ASP A 69 8.47 -6.56 -1.81
C ASP A 69 7.83 -7.93 -2.05
N SER A 70 7.67 -8.29 -3.32
CA SER A 70 7.18 -9.59 -3.74
C SER A 70 8.11 -10.12 -4.82
N ASN A 71 8.93 -11.11 -4.46
CA ASN A 71 9.92 -11.74 -5.35
C ASN A 71 10.84 -10.72 -6.05
N GLY A 72 11.32 -9.71 -5.31
CA GLY A 72 12.23 -8.69 -5.83
C GLY A 72 11.54 -7.62 -6.68
N LYS A 73 10.21 -7.60 -6.72
CA LYS A 73 9.42 -6.52 -7.33
C LYS A 73 8.71 -5.72 -6.25
N LEU A 74 8.66 -4.40 -6.43
CA LEU A 74 7.88 -3.53 -5.57
C LEU A 74 6.46 -3.40 -6.13
N VAL A 75 5.46 -3.83 -5.37
CA VAL A 75 4.05 -3.88 -5.80
C VAL A 75 3.15 -3.10 -4.84
N PRO A 76 2.03 -2.51 -5.30
CA PRO A 76 1.11 -1.79 -4.42
C PRO A 76 0.34 -2.74 -3.49
N TYR A 77 0.02 -2.26 -2.29
CA TYR A 77 -0.70 -3.01 -1.26
C TYR A 77 -1.66 -2.12 -0.49
N VAL A 78 -2.97 -2.36 -0.65
CA VAL A 78 -3.98 -1.67 0.18
C VAL A 78 -3.80 -2.14 1.62
N ASN A 79 -3.43 -1.25 2.52
CA ASN A 79 -3.24 -1.62 3.92
C ASN A 79 -4.58 -1.65 4.68
N ALA A 80 -4.53 -1.86 6.00
CA ALA A 80 -5.72 -1.95 6.83
C ALA A 80 -6.59 -0.67 6.76
N THR A 81 -5.95 0.50 6.68
CA THR A 81 -6.61 1.81 6.55
C THR A 81 -7.33 1.92 5.21
N GLY A 82 -6.66 1.54 4.11
CA GLY A 82 -7.25 1.57 2.79
C GLY A 82 -8.45 0.63 2.65
N VAL A 83 -8.35 -0.62 3.13
CA VAL A 83 -9.52 -1.52 3.04
C VAL A 83 -10.66 -1.10 3.97
N ALA A 84 -10.38 -0.40 5.07
CA ALA A 84 -11.43 0.17 5.91
C ALA A 84 -12.21 1.28 5.18
N GLN A 85 -11.50 2.14 4.44
CA GLN A 85 -12.13 3.13 3.58
C GLN A 85 -12.94 2.48 2.45
N LEU A 86 -12.38 1.51 1.72
CA LEU A 86 -13.11 0.79 0.68
C LEU A 86 -14.42 0.20 1.22
N ARG A 87 -14.39 -0.41 2.40
CA ARG A 87 -15.61 -0.95 3.01
C ARG A 87 -16.63 0.14 3.35
N ALA A 88 -16.18 1.27 3.88
CA ALA A 88 -17.07 2.38 4.19
C ALA A 88 -17.70 2.99 2.93
N ILE A 89 -16.89 3.20 1.89
CA ILE A 89 -17.31 3.79 0.60
C ILE A 89 -18.34 2.89 -0.10
N HIS A 90 -18.11 1.58 -0.11
CA HIS A 90 -18.95 0.62 -0.84
C HIS A 90 -20.00 -0.08 0.03
N GLY A 91 -20.14 0.30 1.31
CA GLY A 91 -21.10 -0.33 2.22
C GLY A 91 -20.84 -1.83 2.48
N ILE A 92 -19.57 -2.27 2.39
CA ILE A 92 -19.21 -3.68 2.52
C ILE A 92 -19.09 -4.07 4.00
N SER A 93 -19.82 -5.10 4.38
CA SER A 93 -19.69 -5.73 5.70
C SER A 93 -18.68 -6.89 5.66
N THR A 94 -18.07 -7.21 6.80
CA THR A 94 -17.19 -8.38 6.92
C THR A 94 -17.48 -9.18 8.18
N LYS A 95 -17.43 -10.50 8.06
CA LYS A 95 -17.63 -11.44 9.17
C LYS A 95 -16.49 -12.45 9.20
N ILE A 96 -15.99 -12.77 10.39
CA ILE A 96 -15.09 -13.92 10.57
C ILE A 96 -15.98 -15.15 10.82
N THR A 97 -15.83 -16.17 9.99
CA THR A 97 -16.63 -17.41 10.04
C THR A 97 -15.87 -18.55 10.71
N ASN A 98 -14.54 -18.52 10.69
CA ASN A 98 -13.71 -19.54 11.33
C ASN A 98 -12.40 -18.96 11.89
N ARG A 99 -11.94 -19.52 13.02
CA ARG A 99 -10.61 -19.30 13.60
C ARG A 99 -10.09 -20.62 14.14
N LEU A 100 -8.96 -21.07 13.61
CA LEU A 100 -8.33 -22.32 14.03
C LEU A 100 -6.83 -22.11 14.18
N THR A 101 -6.21 -22.74 15.18
CA THR A 101 -4.76 -22.91 15.22
C THR A 101 -4.48 -24.40 15.12
N ASP A 102 -3.70 -24.81 14.13
CA ASP A 102 -3.34 -26.22 13.93
C ASP A 102 -2.19 -26.66 14.86
N LYS A 103 -1.86 -27.95 14.79
CA LYS A 103 -0.79 -28.55 15.59
C LYS A 103 0.61 -28.05 15.19
N GLU A 104 0.74 -27.45 14.01
CA GLU A 104 1.99 -26.89 13.47
C GLU A 104 2.17 -25.40 13.81
N ASN A 105 1.27 -24.84 14.62
CA ASN A 105 1.24 -23.42 15.01
C ASN A 105 0.91 -22.45 13.87
N PHE A 106 0.19 -22.87 12.82
CA PHE A 106 -0.42 -21.93 11.89
C PHE A 106 -1.80 -21.51 12.39
N HIS A 107 -2.03 -20.20 12.40
CA HIS A 107 -3.32 -19.62 12.71
C HIS A 107 -4.08 -19.28 11.44
N HIS A 108 -5.19 -19.98 11.22
CA HIS A 108 -6.08 -19.87 10.08
C HIS A 108 -7.29 -19.01 10.46
N VAL A 109 -7.61 -18.03 9.63
CA VAL A 109 -8.81 -17.21 9.78
C VAL A 109 -9.54 -17.14 8.45
N THR A 110 -10.81 -17.54 8.45
CA THR A 110 -11.71 -17.38 7.30
C THR A 110 -12.60 -16.17 7.53
N ALA A 111 -12.69 -15.30 6.54
CA ALA A 111 -13.56 -14.14 6.54
C ALA A 111 -14.40 -14.09 5.27
N VAL A 112 -15.64 -13.62 5.42
CA VAL A 112 -16.56 -13.33 4.33
C VAL A 112 -16.78 -11.83 4.26
N ALA A 113 -16.72 -11.27 3.07
CA ALA A 113 -17.14 -9.90 2.76
C ALA A 113 -18.45 -9.93 1.99
N THR A 114 -19.36 -9.00 2.26
CA THR A 114 -20.68 -8.92 1.60
C THR A 114 -21.03 -7.48 1.28
N ASP A 115 -21.43 -7.22 0.03
CA ASP A 115 -21.87 -5.89 -0.43
C ASP A 115 -23.38 -5.67 -0.16
N PRO A 116 -23.88 -4.43 -0.34
CA PRO A 116 -25.31 -4.13 -0.15
C PRO A 116 -26.25 -4.88 -1.11
N GLN A 117 -25.75 -5.37 -2.24
CA GLN A 117 -26.51 -6.15 -3.23
C GLN A 117 -26.57 -7.65 -2.86
N GLY A 118 -25.90 -8.06 -1.79
CA GLY A 118 -25.87 -9.43 -1.29
C GLY A 118 -24.82 -10.30 -1.97
N ARG A 119 -23.97 -9.75 -2.84
CA ARG A 119 -22.81 -10.50 -3.36
C ARG A 119 -21.83 -10.71 -2.23
N SER A 120 -21.31 -11.92 -2.13
CA SER A 120 -20.39 -12.30 -1.07
C SER A 120 -19.15 -13.00 -1.62
N GLU A 121 -18.02 -12.75 -0.98
CA GLU A 121 -16.74 -13.38 -1.29
C GLU A 121 -16.07 -13.88 0.00
N GLU A 122 -15.53 -15.10 -0.04
CA GLU A 122 -14.81 -15.70 1.08
C GLU A 122 -13.29 -15.62 0.84
N SER A 123 -12.52 -15.41 1.91
CA SER A 123 -11.07 -15.56 1.87
C SER A 123 -10.48 -16.05 3.17
N VAL A 124 -9.37 -16.78 3.05
CA VAL A 124 -8.59 -17.30 4.17
C VAL A 124 -7.28 -16.53 4.30
N ALA A 125 -6.86 -16.27 5.53
CA ALA A 125 -5.49 -15.90 5.86
C ALA A 125 -4.88 -16.92 6.82
N ILE A 126 -3.59 -17.17 6.61
CA ILE A 126 -2.80 -18.09 7.43
C ILE A 126 -1.54 -17.34 7.85
N LEU A 127 -1.23 -17.34 9.15
CA LEU A 127 0.01 -16.82 9.69
C LEU A 127 0.61 -17.82 10.67
N ALA A 128 1.92 -18.03 10.58
CA ALA A 128 2.65 -18.81 11.55
C ALA A 128 2.73 -18.04 12.89
N LEU A 129 2.47 -18.74 13.99
CA LEU A 129 2.61 -18.25 15.36
C LEU A 129 3.99 -18.64 15.94
N VAL A 130 5.03 -18.54 15.12
CA VAL A 130 6.44 -18.79 15.50
C VAL A 130 7.30 -17.56 15.24
N ASP A 131 8.42 -17.45 15.95
CA ASP A 131 9.44 -16.45 15.68
C ASP A 131 10.37 -16.84 14.51
N LYS A 132 11.34 -15.99 14.22
CA LYS A 132 12.33 -16.21 13.14
C LYS A 132 13.23 -17.44 13.33
N TYR A 133 13.25 -18.04 14.52
CA TYR A 133 14.01 -19.25 14.83
C TYR A 133 13.09 -20.48 14.96
N GLY A 134 11.80 -20.36 14.60
CA GLY A 134 10.83 -21.43 14.68
C GLY A 134 10.26 -21.70 16.08
N LYS A 135 10.49 -20.81 17.06
CA LYS A 135 9.94 -21.01 18.43
C LYS A 135 8.53 -20.44 18.54
N PRO A 136 7.58 -21.14 19.20
CA PRO A 136 6.22 -20.63 19.38
C PRO A 136 6.17 -19.26 20.08
N LEU A 137 5.41 -18.34 19.50
CA LEU A 137 5.13 -17.03 20.08
C LEU A 137 4.28 -17.17 21.35
N LYS A 138 4.54 -16.30 22.33
CA LYS A 138 3.82 -16.26 23.62
C LYS A 138 3.39 -14.82 23.95
N GLY A 139 2.40 -14.70 24.84
CA GLY A 139 1.89 -13.42 25.35
C GLY A 139 1.44 -12.47 24.23
N GLN A 140 1.82 -11.20 24.36
CA GLN A 140 1.41 -10.13 23.44
C GLN A 140 1.78 -10.43 21.98
N LYS A 141 2.97 -10.98 21.72
CA LYS A 141 3.42 -11.29 20.35
C LYS A 141 2.50 -12.29 19.65
N LYS A 142 1.98 -13.28 20.39
CA LYS A 142 1.02 -14.25 19.86
C LYS A 142 -0.31 -13.57 19.55
N ALA A 143 -0.82 -12.75 20.47
CA ALA A 143 -2.06 -12.00 20.29
C ALA A 143 -2.00 -11.07 19.08
N ASP A 144 -0.93 -10.29 18.94
CA ASP A 144 -0.71 -9.38 17.82
C ASP A 144 -0.68 -10.13 16.48
N GLN A 145 -0.04 -11.31 16.43
CA GLN A 145 0.04 -12.12 15.22
C GLN A 145 -1.33 -12.70 14.83
N MET A 146 -2.13 -13.14 15.81
CA MET A 146 -3.51 -13.59 15.57
C MET A 146 -4.39 -12.43 15.08
N MET A 147 -4.24 -11.23 15.64
CA MET A 147 -4.93 -10.02 15.18
C MET A 147 -4.55 -9.64 13.75
N LYS A 148 -3.25 -9.71 13.40
CA LYS A 148 -2.78 -9.51 12.03
C LYS A 148 -3.42 -10.50 11.06
N CYS A 149 -3.58 -11.76 11.46
CA CYS A 149 -4.23 -12.77 10.63
C CYS A 149 -5.70 -12.40 10.36
N CYS A 150 -6.43 -11.95 11.38
CA CYS A 150 -7.81 -11.47 11.23
C CYS A 150 -7.90 -10.26 10.27
N THR A 151 -6.99 -9.30 10.40
CA THR A 151 -6.93 -8.14 9.50
C THR A 151 -6.64 -8.58 8.07
N LYS A 152 -5.69 -9.49 7.87
CA LYS A 152 -5.32 -10.03 6.56
C LYS A 152 -6.50 -10.76 5.91
N ALA A 153 -7.24 -11.60 6.66
CA ALA A 153 -8.42 -12.31 6.13
C ALA A 153 -9.50 -11.35 5.64
N LYS A 154 -9.89 -10.37 6.47
CA LYS A 154 -10.88 -9.35 6.10
C LYS A 154 -10.44 -8.51 4.90
N ARG A 155 -9.15 -8.15 4.86
CA ARG A 155 -8.53 -7.41 3.75
C ARG A 155 -8.67 -8.20 2.44
N ARG A 156 -8.26 -9.48 2.43
CA ARG A 156 -8.35 -10.36 1.26
C ARG A 156 -9.78 -10.50 0.76
N ALA A 157 -10.73 -10.79 1.66
CA ALA A 157 -12.15 -10.93 1.29
C ALA A 157 -12.71 -9.63 0.69
N THR A 158 -12.37 -8.47 1.26
CA THR A 158 -12.80 -7.16 0.73
C THR A 158 -12.24 -6.92 -0.68
N LEU A 159 -10.94 -7.15 -0.89
CA LEU A 159 -10.30 -6.90 -2.18
C LEU A 159 -10.79 -7.86 -3.27
N ALA A 160 -11.01 -9.13 -2.92
CA ALA A 160 -11.54 -10.13 -3.84
C ALA A 160 -12.98 -9.79 -4.26
N LEU A 161 -13.85 -9.36 -3.32
CA LEU A 161 -15.20 -8.90 -3.63
C LEU A 161 -15.18 -7.70 -4.60
N MET A 162 -14.25 -6.76 -4.39
CA MET A 162 -14.05 -5.58 -5.22
C MET A 162 -13.31 -5.85 -6.55
N GLY A 163 -12.84 -7.08 -6.78
CA GLY A 163 -12.09 -7.43 -7.99
C GLY A 163 -10.69 -6.78 -8.09
N ILE A 164 -10.10 -6.35 -6.97
CA ILE A 164 -8.77 -5.73 -6.95
C ILE A 164 -7.70 -6.84 -6.85
N PRO A 165 -6.85 -7.05 -7.88
CA PRO A 165 -6.00 -8.24 -7.99
C PRO A 165 -4.70 -8.16 -7.16
N TRP A 166 -4.65 -7.37 -6.09
CA TRP A 166 -3.41 -7.17 -5.33
C TRP A 166 -3.14 -8.29 -4.36
N THR A 167 -1.99 -8.92 -4.54
CA THR A 167 -1.54 -10.05 -3.75
C THR A 167 -1.03 -9.62 -2.36
N ASP A 168 -0.97 -10.58 -1.44
CA ASP A 168 -0.20 -10.42 -0.22
C ASP A 168 1.28 -10.69 -0.53
N GLY A 169 2.16 -9.79 -0.11
CA GLY A 169 3.61 -9.93 -0.23
C GLY A 169 4.24 -10.44 1.07
N GLU A 170 5.52 -10.78 1.01
CA GLU A 170 6.29 -11.30 2.15
C GLU A 170 6.73 -10.19 3.11
N SER A 171 7.05 -9.00 2.58
CA SER A 171 7.49 -7.86 3.39
C SER A 171 6.76 -6.57 3.02
N ILE A 172 6.36 -5.82 4.05
CA ILE A 172 5.65 -4.55 3.92
C ILE A 172 6.64 -3.40 4.08
N ASN A 173 6.86 -2.65 2.99
CA ASN A 173 7.55 -1.38 2.99
C ASN A 173 6.49 -0.27 3.07
N ARG A 174 6.41 0.40 4.21
CA ARG A 174 5.44 1.50 4.34
C ARG A 174 5.74 2.56 3.29
N SER A 175 4.72 2.99 2.56
CA SER A 175 4.86 4.20 1.76
C SER A 175 5.16 5.33 2.73
N ARG A 176 6.30 6.01 2.56
CA ARG A 176 6.55 7.21 3.36
C ARG A 176 5.44 8.19 3.06
N SER A 177 4.77 8.69 4.09
CA SER A 177 3.93 9.86 4.00
C SER A 177 4.83 11.02 3.63
N PHE A 178 4.83 11.40 2.36
CA PHE A 178 5.33 12.70 1.96
C PHE A 178 4.11 13.61 1.97
N ASP A 179 4.19 14.76 2.65
CA ASP A 179 3.20 15.80 2.43
C ASP A 179 3.18 16.02 0.92
N PRO A 180 2.02 15.87 0.24
CA PRO A 180 1.97 16.22 -1.16
C PRO A 180 2.53 17.65 -1.27
N PRO A 181 3.47 17.91 -2.18
CA PRO A 181 3.72 19.28 -2.61
C PRO A 181 2.36 19.95 -2.80
N SER A 182 2.22 21.20 -2.39
CA SER A 182 0.99 22.00 -2.51
C SER A 182 0.31 21.90 -3.88
N ASP A 183 1.08 21.51 -4.89
CA ASP A 183 0.73 21.40 -6.29
C ASP A 183 0.09 20.05 -6.68
N ILE A 184 0.00 19.06 -5.76
CA ILE A 184 -0.66 17.76 -5.99
C ILE A 184 -2.09 17.74 -5.44
N LEU A 185 -2.46 18.68 -4.57
CA LEU A 185 -3.87 18.89 -4.26
C LEU A 185 -4.52 19.48 -5.51
N PRO A 186 -5.62 18.89 -6.03
CA PRO A 186 -6.43 19.61 -7.00
C PRO A 186 -6.94 20.82 -6.21
N ILE A 187 -6.38 21.99 -6.49
CA ILE A 187 -7.10 23.23 -6.24
C ILE A 187 -8.32 23.08 -7.16
N GLU A 188 -9.48 23.00 -6.52
CA GLU A 188 -10.79 22.92 -7.16
C GLU A 188 -10.85 23.85 -8.36
N ASP A 189 -11.37 23.35 -9.48
CA ASP A 189 -12.28 24.12 -10.29
C ASP A 189 -13.32 23.13 -10.87
N ASP A 190 -14.58 23.51 -10.67
CA ASP A 190 -15.85 22.92 -11.11
C ASP A 190 -16.48 21.80 -10.25
N PHE A 191 -17.32 22.28 -9.31
CA PHE A 191 -18.52 21.60 -8.80
C PHE A 191 -19.52 21.28 -9.93
#